data_AF-A0ABD1TRQ8-F1
#
_entry.id   AF-A0ABD1TRQ8-F1
#
_cell.length_a   1.000
_cell.length_b   1.000
_cell.length_c   1.000
_cell.angle_alpha   90.00
_cell.angle_beta   90.00
_cell.angle_gamma   90.00
#
_symmetry.space_group_name_H-M   'P 1'
#
loop_
_entity.id
_entity.type
_entity.pdbx_description
1 polymer ?
#
loop_
_entity_poly.entity_id
_entity_poly.type
_entity_poly.pdbx_seq_one_letter_code
_entity_poly.pdbx_strand_id
1 'polypeptide(L)'
;MVAAICYVWLLENRMKADKERGDGDRSSFELIIPVMNTRREKMWKQRQVAWLFEHVGLDATALFFSNEVDLETLMMAKKLSMLVVSEDILRTNSEYKLLCLFIASLAGILLDTQNLNLSPKLSVTRDAEAVQLLLGGLAPNYRNTLFDQLMQDLIDNSFLEFCATAMGSPSAKVSWFSF
;
A
#
# COMPACT_ATOMS: atom_id res chain seq x y z
N MET A 1 1.43 1.67 4.41
CA MET A 1 0.68 0.51 3.87
C MET A 1 0.99 0.34 2.39
N VAL A 2 0.67 1.33 1.56
CA VAL A 2 0.98 1.32 0.12
C VAL A 2 2.45 1.02 -0.17
N ALA A 3 3.39 1.74 0.46
CA ALA A 3 4.82 1.53 0.25
C ALA A 3 5.28 0.07 0.45
N ALA A 4 4.70 -0.66 1.43
CA ALA A 4 5.03 -2.06 1.66
C ALA A 4 4.56 -2.94 0.50
N ILE A 5 3.33 -2.75 0.01
CA ILE A 5 2.79 -3.48 -1.16
C ILE A 5 3.65 -3.20 -2.40
N CYS A 6 3.93 -1.93 -2.65
CA CYS A 6 4.80 -1.47 -3.73
C CYS A 6 6.17 -2.14 -3.70
N TYR A 7 6.76 -2.22 -2.50
CA TYR A 7 8.09 -2.77 -2.31
C TYR A 7 8.12 -4.30 -2.50
N VAL A 8 7.12 -5.02 -2.01
CA VAL A 8 7.02 -6.48 -2.25
C VAL A 8 6.90 -6.78 -3.75
N TRP A 9 6.06 -6.03 -4.46
CA TRP A 9 5.94 -6.18 -5.92
C TRP A 9 7.26 -5.90 -6.64
N LEU A 10 7.98 -4.85 -6.23
CA LEU A 10 9.29 -4.53 -6.78
C LEU A 10 10.30 -5.67 -6.57
N LEU A 11 10.35 -6.24 -5.36
CA LEU A 11 11.25 -7.35 -5.06
C LEU A 11 10.89 -8.61 -5.86
N GLU A 12 9.60 -8.94 -5.97
CA GLU A 12 9.15 -10.08 -6.75
C GLU A 12 9.58 -9.96 -8.23
N ASN A 13 9.49 -8.75 -8.80
CA ASN A 13 9.92 -8.51 -10.18
C ASN A 13 11.44 -8.54 -10.35
N ARG A 14 12.22 -8.06 -9.38
CA ARG A 14 13.68 -8.20 -9.42
C ARG A 14 14.10 -9.66 -9.35
N MET A 15 13.48 -10.44 -8.45
CA MET A 15 13.71 -11.88 -8.35
C MET A 15 13.36 -12.62 -9.65
N LYS A 16 12.29 -12.22 -10.35
CA LYS A 16 11.94 -12.77 -11.67
C LYS A 16 12.98 -12.42 -12.74
N ALA A 17 13.40 -11.15 -12.81
CA ALA A 17 14.40 -10.69 -13.77
C ALA A 17 15.79 -11.33 -13.54
N ASP A 18 16.17 -11.58 -12.29
CA ASP A 18 17.44 -12.21 -11.94
C ASP A 18 17.43 -13.71 -12.29
N LYS A 19 16.29 -14.40 -12.11
CA LYS A 19 16.09 -15.80 -12.54
C LYS A 19 16.16 -15.98 -14.06
N GLU A 20 15.83 -14.96 -14.83
CA GLU A 20 15.96 -14.98 -16.30
C GLU A 20 17.41 -14.78 -16.79
N ARG A 21 18.32 -14.32 -15.92
CA ARG A 21 19.72 -13.97 -16.27
C ARG A 21 20.78 -14.94 -15.74
N GLY A 22 20.45 -15.91 -14.88
CA GLY A 22 21.43 -16.79 -14.24
C GLY A 22 20.93 -18.19 -13.92
N ASP A 23 21.81 -19.16 -14.11
CA ASP A 23 21.65 -20.62 -14.01
C ASP A 23 21.08 -21.11 -12.66
N GLY A 24 19.93 -21.78 -12.74
CA GLY A 24 19.75 -23.14 -12.20
C GLY A 24 19.80 -23.41 -10.70
N ASP A 25 20.18 -22.48 -9.82
CA ASP A 25 20.24 -22.80 -8.39
C ASP A 25 18.86 -22.64 -7.73
N ARG A 26 18.35 -23.75 -7.18
CA ARG A 26 17.08 -23.83 -6.44
C ARG A 26 17.23 -23.05 -5.12
N SER A 27 17.22 -21.74 -5.23
CA SER A 27 17.23 -20.86 -4.09
C SER A 27 15.94 -21.08 -3.29
N SER A 28 16.10 -21.20 -1.97
CA SER A 28 15.03 -21.22 -0.98
C SER A 28 13.87 -20.32 -1.39
N PHE A 29 12.65 -20.84 -1.37
CA PHE A 29 11.44 -20.03 -1.57
C PHE A 29 11.35 -19.00 -0.42
N GLU A 30 11.99 -17.85 -0.61
CA GLU A 30 11.86 -16.69 0.26
C GLU A 30 10.56 -15.99 -0.13
N LEU A 31 9.53 -16.22 0.68
CA LEU A 31 8.22 -15.61 0.49
C LEU A 31 8.21 -14.24 1.17
N ILE A 32 8.13 -13.19 0.36
CA ILE A 32 8.02 -11.82 0.86
C ILE A 32 6.55 -11.43 0.90
N ILE A 33 6.08 -11.02 2.08
CA ILE A 33 4.67 -10.69 2.32
C ILE A 33 4.58 -9.27 2.88
N PRO A 34 3.73 -8.40 2.30
CA PRO A 34 3.51 -7.08 2.87
C PRO A 34 2.62 -7.22 4.10
N VAL A 35 3.13 -6.82 5.27
CA VAL A 35 2.38 -6.83 6.53
C VAL A 35 2.00 -5.40 6.91
N MET A 36 0.72 -5.19 7.15
CA MET A 36 0.19 -3.90 7.56
C MET A 36 0.30 -3.75 9.06
N ASN A 37 1.05 -2.74 9.53
CA ASN A 37 1.18 -2.43 10.96
C ASN A 37 -0.06 -1.73 11.53
N THR A 38 -1.23 -2.30 11.27
CA THR A 38 -2.52 -1.94 11.85
C THR A 38 -3.29 -3.24 12.05
N ARG A 39 -4.27 -3.21 12.95
CA ARG A 39 -5.17 -4.36 13.06
C ARG A 39 -6.23 -4.32 11.99
N ARG A 40 -6.66 -5.47 11.46
CA ARG A 40 -7.68 -5.51 10.40
C ARG A 40 -8.92 -4.74 10.81
N GLU A 41 -9.44 -4.97 12.02
CA GLU A 41 -10.65 -4.31 12.52
C GLU A 41 -10.52 -2.79 12.73
N LYS A 42 -9.32 -2.22 12.57
CA LYS A 42 -9.08 -0.78 12.59
C LYS A 42 -8.87 -0.19 11.19
N MET A 43 -8.83 -1.03 10.15
CA MET A 43 -8.52 -0.63 8.79
C MET A 43 -9.63 0.25 8.18
N TRP A 44 -10.88 0.06 8.56
CA TRP A 44 -11.99 0.95 8.16
C TRP A 44 -11.79 2.42 8.55
N LYS A 45 -10.92 2.71 9.53
CA LYS A 45 -10.53 4.09 9.90
C LYS A 45 -9.61 4.73 8.86
N GLN A 46 -8.89 3.92 8.08
CA GLN A 46 -7.97 4.36 7.03
C GLN A 46 -8.70 4.47 5.69
N ARG A 47 -9.73 5.31 5.64
CA ARG A 47 -10.65 5.46 4.49
C ARG A 47 -9.92 5.76 3.18
N GLN A 48 -8.86 6.58 3.20
CA GLN A 48 -8.06 6.91 2.02
C GLN A 48 -7.40 5.67 1.41
N VAL A 49 -6.88 4.79 2.27
CA VAL A 49 -6.21 3.55 1.85
C VAL A 49 -7.23 2.51 1.41
N ALA A 50 -8.38 2.44 2.09
CA ALA A 50 -9.52 1.61 1.71
C ALA A 50 -9.95 1.89 0.27
N TRP A 51 -10.15 3.18 -0.02
CA TRP A 51 -10.62 3.64 -1.31
C TRP A 51 -9.60 3.33 -2.39
N LEU A 52 -8.32 3.60 -2.07
CA LEU A 52 -7.24 3.34 -2.99
C LEU A 52 -7.15 1.86 -3.35
N PHE A 53 -7.33 0.96 -2.39
CA PHE A 53 -7.32 -0.48 -2.64
C PHE A 53 -8.46 -0.91 -3.56
N GLU A 54 -9.68 -0.45 -3.31
CA GLU A 54 -10.80 -0.73 -4.20
C GLU A 54 -10.58 -0.17 -5.61
N HIS A 55 -10.12 1.09 -5.70
CA HIS A 55 -9.88 1.79 -6.96
C HIS A 55 -8.85 1.08 -7.83
N VAL A 56 -7.80 0.52 -7.22
CA VAL A 56 -6.76 -0.23 -7.95
C VAL A 56 -7.05 -1.73 -8.08
N GLY A 57 -8.22 -2.18 -7.62
CA GLY A 57 -8.65 -3.59 -7.68
C GLY A 57 -7.90 -4.52 -6.74
N LEU A 58 -7.36 -3.99 -5.64
CA LEU A 58 -6.66 -4.75 -4.61
C LEU A 58 -7.67 -5.33 -3.61
N ASP A 59 -7.67 -6.66 -3.49
CA ASP A 59 -8.47 -7.37 -2.51
C ASP A 59 -7.88 -7.20 -1.09
N ALA A 60 -8.52 -6.36 -0.28
CA ALA A 60 -8.10 -6.12 1.09
C ALA A 60 -8.18 -7.37 1.99
N THR A 61 -8.96 -8.39 1.61
CA THR A 61 -9.02 -9.66 2.34
C THR A 61 -7.75 -10.50 2.15
N ALA A 62 -7.01 -10.29 1.05
CA ALA A 62 -5.75 -10.96 0.76
C ALA A 62 -4.53 -10.32 1.43
N LEU A 63 -4.70 -9.17 2.11
CA LEU A 63 -3.62 -8.50 2.85
C LEU A 63 -3.44 -9.08 4.24
N PHE A 64 -2.19 -9.12 4.73
CA PHE A 64 -1.87 -9.54 6.10
C PHE A 64 -1.78 -8.33 7.03
N PHE A 65 -2.44 -8.45 8.19
CA PHE A 65 -2.43 -7.43 9.25
C PHE A 65 -1.59 -7.88 10.45
N SER A 66 -1.15 -6.93 11.28
CA SER A 66 -0.24 -7.22 12.39
C SER A 66 -0.81 -8.18 13.44
N ASN A 67 -2.14 -8.30 13.53
CA ASN A 67 -2.83 -9.23 14.43
C ASN A 67 -3.05 -10.63 13.81
N GLU A 68 -2.64 -10.85 12.57
CA GLU A 68 -2.87 -12.10 11.82
C GLU A 68 -1.57 -12.88 11.59
N VAL A 69 -0.44 -12.23 11.85
CA VAL A 69 0.88 -12.84 11.72
C VAL A 69 1.44 -13.06 13.12
N ASP A 70 1.68 -14.32 13.47
CA ASP A 70 2.39 -14.70 14.70
C ASP A 70 3.90 -14.46 14.53
N LEU A 71 4.27 -13.17 14.62
CA LEU A 71 5.66 -12.73 14.52
C LEU A 71 6.53 -13.34 15.62
N GLU A 72 5.98 -13.55 16.81
CA GLU A 72 6.73 -14.07 17.96
C GLU A 72 7.20 -15.51 17.70
N THR A 73 6.28 -16.41 17.31
CA THR A 73 6.63 -17.79 17.00
C THR A 73 7.61 -17.87 15.82
N LEU A 74 7.42 -17.05 14.78
CA LEU A 74 8.29 -17.04 13.60
C LEU A 74 9.69 -16.52 13.92
N MET A 75 9.82 -15.51 14.79
CA MET A 75 11.10 -15.00 15.28
C MET A 75 11.83 -16.05 16.13
N MET A 76 11.12 -16.69 17.07
CA MET A 76 11.67 -17.73 17.93
C MET A 76 12.16 -18.95 17.15
N ALA A 77 11.44 -19.30 16.07
CA ALA A 77 11.84 -20.36 15.15
C ALA A 77 12.96 -19.97 14.17
N LYS A 78 13.44 -18.71 14.20
CA LYS A 78 14.41 -18.13 13.23
C LYS A 78 13.98 -18.30 11.77
N LYS A 79 12.67 -18.25 11.50
CA LYS A 79 12.07 -18.38 10.16
C LYS A 79 11.59 -17.04 9.60
N LEU A 80 11.86 -15.94 10.29
CA LEU A 80 11.43 -14.60 9.91
C LEU A 80 12.63 -13.67 9.70
N SER A 81 12.62 -12.98 8.56
CA SER A 81 13.41 -11.78 8.32
C SER A 81 12.45 -10.62 8.08
N MET A 82 12.54 -9.56 8.88
CA MET A 82 11.65 -8.40 8.77
C MET A 82 12.38 -7.24 8.10
N LEU A 83 11.75 -6.66 7.09
CA LEU A 83 12.15 -5.38 6.52
C LEU A 83 11.10 -4.32 6.82
N VAL A 84 11.53 -3.23 7.44
CA VAL A 84 10.66 -2.06 7.67
C VAL A 84 10.81 -1.12 6.49
N VAL A 85 9.70 -0.85 5.80
CA VAL A 85 9.66 0.10 4.68
C VAL A 85 9.33 1.49 5.21
N SER A 86 10.26 2.43 5.11
CA SER A 86 10.07 3.86 5.42
C SER A 86 9.91 4.71 4.14
N GLU A 87 9.66 6.00 4.32
CA GLU A 87 9.36 7.02 3.28
C GLU A 87 10.31 7.05 2.08
N ASP A 88 11.57 6.60 2.22
CA ASP A 88 12.65 6.83 1.25
C ASP A 88 12.84 5.75 0.15
N ILE A 89 11.94 4.77 -0.01
CA ILE A 89 12.33 3.49 -0.65
C ILE A 89 11.97 3.31 -2.15
N LEU A 90 11.17 4.18 -2.78
CA LEU A 90 10.73 3.92 -4.16
C LEU A 90 11.50 4.73 -5.22
N ARG A 91 12.56 4.13 -5.78
CA ARG A 91 13.15 4.54 -7.07
C ARG A 91 13.02 3.40 -8.08
N THR A 92 12.18 3.55 -9.10
CA THR A 92 12.01 2.54 -10.15
C THR A 92 11.79 3.16 -11.52
N ASN A 93 12.60 2.73 -12.48
CA ASN A 93 12.43 2.95 -13.92
C ASN A 93 11.82 1.70 -14.56
N SER A 94 11.05 1.87 -15.64
CA SER A 94 10.52 0.89 -16.62
C SER A 94 9.12 0.28 -16.40
N GLU A 95 8.15 0.85 -17.15
CA GLU A 95 7.20 0.25 -18.10
C GLU A 95 6.12 -0.81 -17.70
N TYR A 96 4.87 -0.31 -17.69
CA TYR A 96 3.58 -0.90 -18.13
C TYR A 96 2.83 -2.01 -17.36
N LYS A 97 3.34 -2.63 -16.28
CA LYS A 97 2.48 -3.38 -15.31
C LYS A 97 2.19 -2.60 -14.03
N LEU A 98 2.28 -1.31 -14.22
CA LEU A 98 2.84 -0.36 -13.27
C LEU A 98 1.78 0.66 -12.88
N LEU A 99 0.60 0.64 -13.53
CA LEU A 99 -0.44 1.65 -13.32
C LEU A 99 -1.02 1.59 -11.90
N CYS A 100 -1.34 0.41 -11.37
CA CYS A 100 -1.78 0.25 -9.97
C CYS A 100 -0.71 0.73 -8.98
N LEU A 101 0.56 0.36 -9.24
CA LEU A 101 1.70 0.83 -8.45
C LEU A 101 1.89 2.36 -8.56
N PHE A 102 1.82 2.91 -9.76
CA PHE A 102 1.93 4.34 -10.06
C PHE A 102 0.82 5.13 -9.39
N ILE A 103 -0.44 4.67 -9.50
CA ILE A 103 -1.60 5.32 -8.89
C ILE A 103 -1.50 5.22 -7.37
N ALA A 104 -1.12 4.08 -6.82
CA ALA A 104 -0.98 3.91 -5.38
C ALA A 104 0.16 4.77 -4.82
N SER A 105 1.33 4.76 -5.46
CA SER A 105 2.46 5.63 -5.11
C SER A 105 2.11 7.11 -5.27
N LEU A 106 1.43 7.49 -6.35
CA LEU A 106 0.97 8.86 -6.58
C LEU A 106 -0.02 9.29 -5.48
N ALA A 107 -1.02 8.46 -5.18
CA ALA A 107 -1.99 8.72 -4.12
C ALA A 107 -1.29 8.92 -2.75
N GLY A 108 -0.33 8.06 -2.42
CA GLY A 108 0.47 8.21 -1.19
C GLY A 108 1.17 9.57 -1.12
N ILE A 109 1.93 9.94 -2.16
CA ILE A 109 2.64 11.21 -2.22
C ILE A 109 1.67 12.40 -2.15
N LEU A 110 0.52 12.34 -2.84
CA LEU A 110 -0.46 13.43 -2.82
C LEU A 110 -1.13 13.59 -1.45
N LEU A 111 -1.37 12.50 -0.73
CA LEU A 111 -1.90 12.56 0.63
C LEU A 111 -0.86 13.14 1.60
N ASP A 112 0.39 12.68 1.52
CA ASP A 112 1.48 13.11 2.41
C ASP A 112 1.86 14.58 2.20
N THR A 113 1.79 15.06 0.95
CA THR A 113 2.16 16.43 0.57
C THR A 113 1.00 17.41 0.49
N GLN A 114 -0.24 16.96 0.77
CA GLN A 114 -1.48 17.71 0.55
C GLN A 114 -1.58 18.27 -0.87
N ASN A 115 -1.43 17.41 -1.87
CA ASN A 115 -1.36 17.77 -3.29
C ASN A 115 -0.23 18.77 -3.60
N LEU A 116 0.95 18.55 -3.00
CA LEU A 116 2.13 19.42 -3.13
C LEU A 116 1.93 20.87 -2.63
N ASN A 117 0.92 21.13 -1.78
CA ASN A 117 0.65 22.47 -1.25
C ASN A 117 1.47 22.82 0.01
N LEU A 118 2.17 21.86 0.61
CA LEU A 118 3.03 22.14 1.77
C LEU A 118 4.24 22.99 1.37
N SER A 119 4.64 23.94 2.24
CA SER A 119 5.79 24.83 2.04
C SER A 119 7.04 24.06 1.59
N PRO A 120 7.89 24.60 0.71
CA PRO A 120 8.97 23.85 0.07
C PRO A 120 9.99 23.35 1.10
N LYS A 121 9.80 22.10 1.52
CA LYS A 121 10.81 21.29 2.21
C LYS A 121 11.55 20.46 1.16
N LEU A 122 12.77 20.06 1.47
CA LEU A 122 13.63 19.29 0.55
C LEU A 122 12.98 17.96 0.09
N SER A 123 12.10 17.37 0.93
CA SER A 123 11.27 16.21 0.57
C SER A 123 10.23 16.53 -0.51
N VAL A 124 9.53 17.66 -0.39
CA VAL A 124 8.52 18.12 -1.36
C VAL A 124 9.13 18.32 -2.76
N THR A 125 10.41 18.69 -2.86
CA THR A 125 11.11 18.77 -4.15
C THR A 125 11.33 17.40 -4.80
N ARG A 126 11.70 16.38 -4.02
CA ARG A 126 11.83 14.99 -4.51
C ARG A 126 10.47 14.40 -4.87
N ASP A 127 9.46 14.69 -4.06
CA ASP A 127 8.08 14.28 -4.30
C ASP A 127 7.53 14.90 -5.58
N ALA A 128 7.86 16.17 -5.87
CA ALA A 128 7.47 16.83 -7.11
C ALA A 128 8.12 16.18 -8.34
N GLU A 129 9.41 15.83 -8.28
CA GLU A 129 10.10 15.09 -9.35
C GLU A 129 9.50 13.69 -9.54
N ALA A 130 9.23 12.98 -8.44
CA ALA A 130 8.58 11.68 -8.47
C ALA A 130 7.19 11.81 -9.13
N VAL A 131 6.35 12.74 -8.69
CA VAL A 131 5.02 12.99 -9.27
C VAL A 131 5.11 13.28 -10.77
N GLN A 132 6.08 14.07 -11.24
CA GLN A 132 6.29 14.31 -12.67
C GLN A 132 6.59 13.02 -13.44
N LEU A 133 7.44 12.15 -12.89
CA LEU A 133 7.75 10.86 -13.49
C LEU A 133 6.53 9.92 -13.49
N LEU A 134 5.79 9.83 -12.38
CA LEU A 134 4.59 8.98 -12.26
C LEU A 134 3.46 9.47 -13.21
N LEU A 135 3.39 10.77 -13.49
CA LEU A 135 2.42 11.37 -14.41
C LEU A 135 2.83 11.30 -15.89
N GLY A 136 4.07 10.89 -16.21
CA GLY A 136 4.70 10.95 -17.53
C GLY A 136 4.01 10.20 -18.69
N GLY A 137 2.83 9.62 -18.47
CA GLY A 137 1.98 9.01 -19.50
C GLY A 137 0.48 9.10 -19.20
N LEU A 138 0.08 9.96 -18.25
CA LEU A 138 -1.31 10.13 -17.80
C LEU A 138 -1.92 11.44 -18.30
N ALA A 139 -3.24 11.57 -18.18
CA ALA A 139 -3.97 12.75 -18.63
C ALA A 139 -3.50 14.03 -17.91
N PRO A 140 -3.48 15.21 -18.58
CA PRO A 140 -2.85 16.44 -18.06
C PRO A 140 -3.49 17.05 -16.80
N ASN A 141 -4.55 16.47 -16.24
CA ASN A 141 -5.16 16.89 -14.96
C ASN A 141 -5.31 15.75 -13.96
N TYR A 142 -4.76 14.57 -14.27
CA TYR A 142 -4.98 13.34 -13.52
C TYR A 142 -4.64 13.51 -12.03
N ARG A 143 -3.57 14.24 -11.72
CA ARG A 143 -3.17 14.55 -10.33
C ARG A 143 -4.30 15.16 -9.51
N ASN A 144 -4.93 16.23 -10.02
CA ASN A 144 -5.95 16.96 -9.29
C ASN A 144 -7.23 16.13 -9.22
N THR A 145 -7.63 15.49 -10.32
CA THR A 145 -8.80 14.61 -10.34
C THR A 145 -8.66 13.45 -9.35
N LEU A 146 -7.50 12.79 -9.30
CA LEU A 146 -7.22 11.71 -8.35
C LEU A 146 -7.27 12.22 -6.91
N PHE A 147 -6.68 13.39 -6.63
CA PHE A 147 -6.73 13.98 -5.29
C PHE A 147 -8.16 14.35 -4.86
N ASP A 148 -8.96 14.92 -5.76
CA ASP A 148 -10.35 15.26 -5.50
C ASP A 148 -11.18 14.01 -5.21
N GLN A 149 -10.99 12.93 -5.99
CA GLN A 149 -11.65 11.63 -5.75
C GLN A 149 -11.25 11.02 -4.40
N LEU A 150 -9.94 11.01 -4.10
CA LEU A 150 -9.41 10.59 -2.79
C LEU A 150 -10.06 11.36 -1.63
N MET A 151 -10.38 12.63 -1.85
CA MET A 151 -10.98 13.50 -0.82
C MET A 151 -12.51 13.43 -0.75
N GLN A 152 -13.21 13.17 -1.88
CA GLN A 152 -14.67 13.10 -1.95
C GLN A 152 -15.24 11.80 -1.39
N ASP A 153 -14.66 10.65 -1.76
CA ASP A 153 -15.18 9.33 -1.33
C ASP A 153 -14.90 9.04 0.16
N LEU A 154 -14.11 9.89 0.83
CA LEU A 154 -14.00 9.94 2.28
C LEU A 154 -15.29 10.37 2.98
N ILE A 155 -16.16 11.09 2.26
CA ILE A 155 -17.37 11.73 2.77
C ILE A 155 -18.61 10.86 2.50
N ASP A 156 -18.56 9.95 1.52
CA ASP A 156 -19.69 9.11 1.16
C ASP A 156 -19.92 7.99 2.19
N ASN A 157 -21.14 7.93 2.74
CA ASN A 157 -21.54 6.94 3.74
C ASN A 157 -21.70 5.53 3.16
N SER A 158 -22.00 5.40 1.86
CA SER A 158 -22.14 4.10 1.20
C SER A 158 -20.80 3.34 1.13
N PHE A 159 -19.73 4.09 0.86
CA PHE A 159 -18.36 3.60 0.89
C PHE A 159 -17.93 3.13 2.30
N LEU A 160 -18.46 3.75 3.36
CA LEU A 160 -18.20 3.32 4.74
C LEU A 160 -18.82 1.97 5.09
N GLU A 161 -20.01 1.67 4.57
CA GLU A 161 -20.65 0.37 4.77
C GLU A 161 -19.88 -0.74 4.04
N PHE A 162 -19.38 -0.46 2.84
CA PHE A 162 -18.48 -1.36 2.11
C PHE A 162 -17.18 -1.61 2.91
N CYS A 163 -16.52 -0.55 3.38
CA CYS A 163 -15.30 -0.65 4.19
C CYS A 163 -15.51 -1.45 5.47
N ALA A 164 -16.65 -1.24 6.16
CA ALA A 164 -17.01 -1.97 7.37
C ALA A 164 -17.22 -3.47 7.10
N THR A 165 -17.68 -3.83 5.91
CA THR A 165 -17.94 -5.23 5.55
C THR A 165 -16.67 -5.94 5.09
N ALA A 166 -15.88 -5.31 4.22
CA ALA A 166 -14.67 -5.91 3.64
C ALA A 166 -13.45 -5.87 4.59
N MET A 167 -13.39 -4.88 5.49
CA MET A 167 -12.22 -4.63 6.34
C MET A 167 -12.52 -4.64 7.84
N GLY A 168 -13.72 -5.08 8.22
CA GLY A 168 -14.17 -5.17 9.61
C GLY A 168 -14.94 -3.93 10.07
N SER A 169 -16.03 -4.16 10.78
CA SER A 169 -17.00 -3.13 11.15
C SER A 169 -16.66 -2.45 12.49
N PRO A 170 -16.98 -1.15 12.69
CA PRO A 170 -17.00 -0.53 14.02
C PRO A 170 -17.93 -1.23 15.02
N SER A 171 -18.90 -2.02 14.55
CA SER A 171 -19.93 -2.68 15.36
C SER A 171 -19.63 -4.13 15.75
N ALA A 172 -18.39 -4.60 15.67
CA ALA A 172 -17.99 -5.77 16.47
C ALA A 172 -17.97 -5.38 17.97
N LYS A 173 -19.14 -5.06 18.52
CA LYS A 173 -19.42 -5.20 19.95
C LYS A 173 -19.20 -6.67 20.23
N VAL A 174 -18.01 -7.00 20.73
CA VAL A 174 -17.83 -8.14 21.61
C VAL A 174 -18.92 -7.98 22.68
N SER A 175 -19.95 -8.82 22.59
CA SER A 175 -20.96 -8.91 23.62
C SER A 175 -20.28 -9.47 24.86
N TRP A 176 -19.80 -8.58 25.72
CA TRP A 176 -19.66 -8.92 27.13
C TRP A 176 -21.08 -9.03 27.69
N PHE A 177 -21.67 -10.22 27.57
CA PHE A 177 -22.75 -10.62 28.46
C PHE A 177 -22.43 -12.01 29.02
N SER A 178 -22.25 -11.98 30.33
CA SER A 178 -22.07 -13.05 31.30
C SER A 178 -23.00 -14.24 31.08
N PHE A 179 -22.46 -15.46 31.23
CA PHE A 179 -22.68 -16.31 32.40
C PHE A 179 -21.51 -17.29 32.56
#